data_AF-V6TC50-F1
#
_entry.id   AF-V6TC50-F1
#
_cell.length_a   1.000
_cell.length_b   1.000
_cell.length_c   1.000
_cell.angle_alpha   90.00
_cell.angle_beta   90.00
_cell.angle_gamma   90.00
#
_symmetry.space_group_name_H-M   'P 1'
#
loop_
_entity.id
_entity.type
_entity.pdbx_description
1 polymer ?
#
loop_
_entity_poly.entity_id
_entity_poly.type
_entity_poly.pdbx_seq_one_letter_code
_entity_poly.pdbx_strand_id
1 'polypeptide(L)'
;MALLVMPTDVAFALDMDGVLRRDRHPIPGAREALDTLDKNGIPYVLLSNGGVLPELLVREVEDILGHKVAPSQVVNTASMALDYLSSRSEDTVVLIVGAAKLSLPIIKKSGHRNCVFTMQVVRRFNTGIIQGYCDIEGQYAQWLKESQVTDADFPVSTFADDFPTHVDEVFFCNDSNTWYLDMQVVLEALLRNGSVSGDVSNGSLLPPIYVGNPDITYGGSYVIPRLTLGSLLVSTCEVYKQIRNVNDLEIHYLGKPHSPIFNEAHKRLNSGTIYMIGDSLTSDVTGANRRKMDGWVSVLVLTGQAHEGDLKDIKKGAENMPMMVFSDVKEAVTQILYRHGHHFQ
;
A
#
# COMPACT_ATOMS: atom_id res chain seq x y z
N MET A 1 32.72 10.49 19.11
CA MET A 1 33.13 9.22 18.47
C MET A 1 31.89 8.65 17.78
N ALA A 2 31.81 8.75 16.46
CA ALA A 2 30.78 8.03 15.72
C ALA A 2 31.12 6.54 15.79
N LEU A 3 30.25 5.72 16.40
CA LEU A 3 30.35 4.27 16.28
C LEU A 3 30.18 3.95 14.79
N LEU A 4 31.26 3.51 14.14
CA LEU A 4 31.18 2.89 12.84
C LEU A 4 30.52 1.52 13.07
N VAL A 5 29.20 1.45 12.94
CA VAL A 5 28.48 0.18 12.89
C VAL A 5 28.99 -0.52 11.63
N MET A 6 29.77 -1.58 11.79
CA MET A 6 30.13 -2.41 10.64
C MET A 6 28.83 -2.94 10.05
N PRO A 7 28.64 -2.94 8.72
CA PRO A 7 27.45 -3.51 8.10
C PRO A 7 27.26 -4.93 8.62
N THR A 8 26.11 -5.24 9.20
CA THR A 8 25.76 -6.63 9.44
C THR A 8 25.51 -7.27 8.08
N ASP A 9 26.04 -8.46 7.83
CA ASP A 9 25.82 -9.19 6.57
C ASP A 9 24.34 -9.58 6.37
N VAL A 10 23.52 -9.45 7.43
CA VAL A 10 22.11 -9.84 7.45
C VAL A 10 21.22 -8.73 7.98
N ALA A 11 20.05 -8.60 7.35
CA ALA A 11 18.95 -7.74 7.75
C ALA A 11 17.59 -8.41 7.49
N PHE A 12 16.51 -7.84 8.06
CA PHE A 12 15.15 -8.36 7.90
C PHE A 12 14.19 -7.28 7.38
N ALA A 13 13.32 -7.68 6.46
CA ALA A 13 12.13 -6.94 6.08
C ALA A 13 10.92 -7.76 6.54
N LEU A 14 10.10 -7.20 7.41
CA LEU A 14 8.99 -7.90 8.06
C LEU A 14 7.69 -7.32 7.54
N ASP A 15 6.81 -8.14 6.96
CA ASP A 15 5.43 -7.71 6.75
C ASP A 15 4.70 -7.52 8.10
N MET A 16 3.56 -6.85 8.06
CA MET A 16 2.74 -6.55 9.24
C MET A 16 1.60 -7.55 9.43
N ASP A 17 0.69 -7.64 8.46
CA ASP A 17 -0.60 -8.32 8.61
C ASP A 17 -0.45 -9.80 8.23
N GLY A 18 -0.70 -10.70 9.17
CA GLY A 18 -0.41 -12.13 9.00
C GLY A 18 0.99 -12.53 9.45
N VAL A 19 1.88 -11.57 9.77
CA VAL A 19 3.25 -11.83 10.28
C VAL A 19 3.44 -11.35 11.71
N LEU A 20 3.19 -10.05 11.97
CA LEU A 20 3.35 -9.46 13.29
C LEU A 20 2.01 -9.32 14.02
N ARG A 21 0.93 -9.07 13.28
CA ARG A 21 -0.43 -8.93 13.83
C ARG A 21 -1.48 -9.59 12.96
N ARG A 22 -2.67 -9.80 13.52
CA ARG A 22 -3.91 -10.07 12.79
C ARG A 22 -4.97 -9.11 13.28
N ASP A 23 -5.35 -8.16 12.43
CA ASP A 23 -6.12 -6.97 12.81
C ASP A 23 -5.48 -6.25 14.01
N ARG A 24 -6.16 -6.22 15.17
CA ARG A 24 -5.66 -5.58 16.41
C ARG A 24 -5.03 -6.54 17.41
N HIS A 25 -4.77 -7.79 17.01
CA HIS A 25 -4.20 -8.81 17.89
C HIS A 25 -2.76 -9.14 17.47
N PRO A 26 -1.82 -9.26 18.41
CA PRO A 26 -0.46 -9.72 18.10
C PRO A 26 -0.47 -11.16 17.61
N ILE A 27 0.37 -11.49 16.64
CA ILE A 27 0.72 -12.88 16.34
C ILE A 27 1.61 -13.40 17.49
N PRO A 28 1.36 -14.61 18.04
CA PRO A 28 2.23 -15.19 19.06
C PRO A 28 3.69 -15.22 18.61
N GLY A 29 4.60 -14.80 19.49
CA GLY A 29 6.04 -14.72 19.18
C GLY A 29 6.49 -13.48 18.38
N ALA A 30 5.58 -12.65 17.87
CA ALA A 30 5.95 -11.46 17.07
C ALA A 30 6.81 -10.47 17.87
N ARG A 31 6.41 -10.15 19.10
CA ARG A 31 7.20 -9.29 20.00
C ARG A 31 8.58 -9.89 20.27
N GLU A 32 8.63 -11.19 20.57
CA GLU A 32 9.86 -11.91 20.88
C GLU A 32 10.83 -11.91 19.68
N ALA A 33 10.31 -11.99 18.45
CA ALA A 33 11.09 -11.88 17.23
C ALA A 33 11.74 -10.48 17.11
N LEU A 34 10.96 -9.41 17.32
CA LEU A 34 11.49 -8.03 17.28
C LEU A 34 12.50 -7.78 18.41
N ASP A 35 12.19 -8.18 19.64
CA ASP A 35 13.11 -8.11 20.78
C ASP A 35 14.42 -8.85 20.50
N THR A 36 14.36 -9.97 19.78
CA THR A 36 15.55 -10.76 19.40
C THR A 36 16.41 -10.01 18.40
N LEU A 37 15.80 -9.37 17.39
CA LEU A 37 16.52 -8.54 16.42
C LEU A 37 17.21 -7.35 17.11
N ASP A 38 16.48 -6.62 17.96
CA ASP A 38 17.00 -5.46 18.70
C ASP A 38 18.17 -5.86 19.64
N LYS A 39 18.01 -6.93 20.42
CA LYS A 39 19.05 -7.41 21.35
C LYS A 39 20.34 -7.80 20.64
N ASN A 40 20.26 -8.25 19.40
CA ASN A 40 21.41 -8.67 18.60
C ASN A 40 21.92 -7.57 17.65
N GLY A 41 21.34 -6.37 17.71
CA GLY A 41 21.71 -5.27 16.82
C GLY A 41 21.47 -5.57 15.34
N ILE A 42 20.49 -6.42 15.04
CA ILE A 42 20.17 -6.82 13.66
C ILE A 42 19.22 -5.79 13.04
N PRO A 43 19.60 -5.13 11.95
CA PRO A 43 18.77 -4.14 11.30
C PRO A 43 17.53 -4.78 10.69
N TYR A 44 16.39 -4.13 10.87
CA TYR A 44 15.15 -4.51 10.20
C TYR A 44 14.27 -3.31 9.86
N VAL A 45 13.40 -3.50 8.87
CA VAL A 45 12.29 -2.61 8.53
C VAL A 45 10.98 -3.37 8.57
N LEU A 46 9.91 -2.67 8.91
CA LEU A 46 8.54 -3.09 8.64
C LEU A 46 8.22 -2.73 7.18
N LEU A 47 7.93 -3.73 6.36
CA LEU A 47 7.66 -3.60 4.92
C LEU A 47 6.22 -4.00 4.62
N SER A 48 5.30 -3.02 4.59
CA SER A 48 3.86 -3.27 4.53
C SER A 48 3.19 -2.57 3.37
N ASN A 49 2.15 -3.19 2.79
CA ASN A 49 1.28 -2.51 1.83
C ASN A 49 0.21 -1.62 2.51
N GLY A 50 0.23 -1.52 3.85
CA GLY A 50 -0.68 -0.70 4.63
C GLY A 50 -0.49 0.81 4.44
N GLY A 51 -1.62 1.50 4.29
CA GLY A 51 -1.76 2.90 3.90
C GLY A 51 -1.64 3.97 4.99
N VAL A 52 -1.12 3.62 6.17
CA VAL A 52 -1.07 4.49 7.34
C VAL A 52 0.28 5.20 7.42
N LEU A 53 0.31 6.50 7.73
CA LEU A 53 1.58 7.23 7.89
C LEU A 53 2.51 6.52 8.90
N PRO A 54 3.84 6.49 8.64
CA PRO A 54 4.83 5.88 9.53
C PRO A 54 4.68 6.29 11.01
N GLU A 55 4.42 7.57 11.29
CA GLU A 55 4.28 8.08 12.66
C GLU A 55 3.06 7.53 13.41
N LEU A 56 2.02 7.12 12.67
CA LEU A 56 0.83 6.49 13.24
C LEU A 56 1.02 4.97 13.35
N LEU A 57 1.64 4.34 12.34
CA LEU A 57 1.86 2.89 12.35
C LEU A 57 2.76 2.47 13.52
N VAL A 58 3.81 3.23 13.85
CA VAL A 58 4.67 2.87 14.99
C VAL A 58 3.94 2.92 16.33
N ARG A 59 2.92 3.79 16.48
CA ARG A 59 2.06 3.83 17.67
C ARG A 59 1.17 2.60 17.71
N GLU A 60 0.60 2.19 16.57
CA GLU A 60 -0.16 0.95 16.50
C GLU A 60 0.69 -0.28 16.85
N VAL A 61 1.95 -0.31 16.40
CA VAL A 61 2.90 -1.39 16.74
C VAL A 61 3.16 -1.42 18.24
N GLU A 62 3.40 -0.27 18.87
CA GLU A 62 3.58 -0.18 20.32
C GLU A 62 2.33 -0.62 21.08
N ASP A 63 1.15 -0.19 20.65
CA ASP A 63 -0.13 -0.55 21.28
C ASP A 63 -0.45 -2.06 21.17
N ILE A 64 -0.16 -2.68 20.01
CA ILE A 64 -0.52 -4.08 19.73
C ILE A 64 0.54 -5.05 20.26
N LEU A 65 1.83 -4.75 20.05
CA LEU A 65 2.93 -5.66 20.37
C LEU A 65 3.61 -5.31 21.71
N GLY A 66 3.45 -4.09 22.20
CA GLY A 66 4.28 -3.57 23.30
C GLY A 66 5.75 -3.40 22.91
N HIS A 67 6.04 -3.21 21.61
CA HIS A 67 7.38 -3.05 21.04
C HIS A 67 7.53 -1.67 20.40
N LYS A 68 8.67 -1.01 20.59
CA LYS A 68 8.93 0.32 20.02
C LYS A 68 9.69 0.20 18.71
N VAL A 69 9.19 0.86 17.68
CA VAL A 69 9.82 0.95 16.36
C VAL A 69 9.94 2.42 15.96
N ALA A 70 11.04 2.80 15.31
CA ALA A 70 11.21 4.16 14.81
C ALA A 70 10.46 4.36 13.47
N PRO A 71 9.91 5.56 13.17
CA PRO A 71 9.30 5.82 11.86
C PRO A 71 10.23 5.55 10.67
N SER A 72 11.54 5.71 10.84
CA SER A 72 12.56 5.37 9.83
C SER A 72 12.60 3.87 9.50
N GLN A 73 12.16 3.00 10.42
CA GLN A 73 12.07 1.56 10.18
C GLN A 73 10.78 1.16 9.45
N VAL A 74 9.87 2.09 9.11
CA VAL A 74 8.63 1.77 8.40
C VAL A 74 8.73 2.15 6.93
N VAL A 75 8.70 1.14 6.05
CA VAL A 75 8.58 1.31 4.61
C VAL A 75 7.21 0.77 4.20
N ASN A 76 6.30 1.66 3.85
CA ASN A 76 4.96 1.27 3.46
C ASN A 76 4.37 2.13 2.34
N THR A 77 3.18 1.79 1.88
CA THR A 77 2.52 2.49 0.77
C THR A 77 2.24 3.95 1.08
N ALA A 78 2.01 4.32 2.34
CA ALA A 78 1.90 5.73 2.75
C ALA A 78 3.22 6.50 2.57
N SER A 79 4.36 5.90 2.92
CA SER A 79 5.67 6.52 2.66
C SER A 79 5.96 6.64 1.16
N MET A 80 5.58 5.64 0.36
CA MET A 80 5.72 5.70 -1.09
C MET A 80 4.79 6.73 -1.72
N ALA A 81 3.57 6.87 -1.21
CA ALA A 81 2.61 7.89 -1.61
C ALA A 81 3.11 9.30 -1.28
N LEU A 82 3.77 9.48 -0.13
CA LEU A 82 4.39 10.73 0.26
C LEU A 82 5.51 11.12 -0.71
N ASP A 83 6.44 10.20 -0.99
CA ASP A 83 7.54 10.44 -1.94
C ASP A 83 7.02 10.69 -3.35
N TYR A 84 5.97 9.94 -3.75
CA TYR A 84 5.24 10.17 -4.99
C TYR A 84 4.74 11.61 -5.03
N LEU A 85 3.82 12.02 -4.16
CA LEU A 85 3.22 13.37 -4.21
C LEU A 85 4.27 14.49 -4.10
N SER A 86 5.29 14.32 -3.27
CA SER A 86 6.32 15.35 -3.04
C SER A 86 7.21 15.60 -4.25
N SER A 87 7.29 14.66 -5.20
CA SER A 87 8.12 14.80 -6.40
C SER A 87 7.37 15.34 -7.61
N ARG A 88 6.08 15.72 -7.47
CA ARG A 88 5.26 16.22 -8.58
C ARG A 88 5.49 17.72 -8.75
N SER A 89 5.26 18.21 -9.97
CA SER A 89 5.21 19.65 -10.19
C SER A 89 4.00 20.22 -9.47
N GLU A 90 4.09 21.47 -9.01
CA GLU A 90 2.98 22.12 -8.29
C GLU A 90 1.70 22.16 -9.14
N ASP A 91 1.82 22.27 -10.46
CA ASP A 91 0.70 22.37 -11.41
C ASP A 91 -0.01 21.03 -11.70
N THR A 92 0.60 19.90 -11.33
CA THR A 92 0.05 18.57 -11.63
C THR A 92 -1.22 18.30 -10.81
N VAL A 93 -2.36 18.10 -11.46
CA VAL A 93 -3.63 17.75 -10.81
C VAL A 93 -3.73 16.23 -10.66
N VAL A 94 -3.76 15.75 -9.41
CA VAL A 94 -3.86 14.33 -9.08
C VAL A 94 -5.27 14.01 -8.59
N LEU A 95 -5.95 13.09 -9.28
CA LEU A 95 -7.20 12.49 -8.82
C LEU A 95 -6.90 11.39 -7.80
N ILE A 96 -7.29 11.60 -6.56
CA ILE A 96 -7.08 10.67 -5.46
C ILE A 96 -8.28 9.73 -5.33
N VAL A 97 -8.01 8.42 -5.42
CA VAL A 97 -8.94 7.36 -5.06
C VAL A 97 -8.58 6.84 -3.67
N GLY A 98 -9.53 6.88 -2.75
CA GLY A 98 -9.35 6.40 -1.38
C GLY A 98 -10.06 7.25 -0.33
N ALA A 99 -10.17 6.72 0.89
CA ALA A 99 -10.73 7.45 2.02
C ALA A 99 -9.87 8.68 2.38
N ALA A 100 -10.52 9.83 2.63
CA ALA A 100 -9.84 11.06 3.03
C ALA A 100 -9.12 10.89 4.38
N LYS A 101 -9.66 10.10 5.31
CA LYS A 101 -9.03 9.80 6.61
C LYS A 101 -7.58 9.34 6.50
N LEU A 102 -7.27 8.53 5.49
CA LEU A 102 -5.94 7.94 5.29
C LEU A 102 -5.10 8.78 4.34
N SER A 103 -5.71 9.27 3.26
CA SER A 103 -4.99 9.93 2.18
C SER A 103 -4.71 11.41 2.45
N LEU A 104 -5.61 12.12 3.14
CA LEU A 104 -5.44 13.56 3.39
C LEU A 104 -4.21 13.89 4.27
N PRO A 105 -3.89 13.13 5.34
CA PRO A 105 -2.65 13.33 6.08
C PRO A 105 -1.39 13.17 5.22
N ILE A 106 -1.38 12.22 4.28
CA ILE A 106 -0.26 12.01 3.35
C ILE A 106 -0.14 13.21 2.41
N ILE A 107 -1.26 13.65 1.81
CA ILE A 107 -1.30 14.80 0.92
C ILE A 107 -0.80 16.07 1.63
N LYS A 108 -1.34 16.37 2.82
CA LYS A 108 -0.90 17.53 3.62
C LYS A 108 0.60 17.48 3.94
N LYS A 109 1.14 16.30 4.27
CA LYS A 109 2.56 16.12 4.57
C LYS A 109 3.45 16.26 3.33
N SER A 110 2.97 15.86 2.16
CA SER A 110 3.69 16.02 0.88
C SER A 110 3.83 17.47 0.43
N GLY A 111 2.90 18.32 0.86
CA GLY A 111 2.82 19.71 0.41
C GLY A 111 2.18 19.90 -0.97
N HIS A 112 1.85 18.82 -1.69
CA HIS A 112 1.19 18.92 -2.99
C HIS A 112 -0.23 19.46 -2.84
N ARG A 113 -0.57 20.51 -3.58
CA ARG A 113 -1.83 21.27 -3.40
C ARG A 113 -2.90 20.92 -4.41
N ASN A 114 -2.54 20.39 -5.56
CA ASN A 114 -3.47 20.07 -6.63
C ASN A 114 -3.91 18.60 -6.53
N CYS A 115 -4.50 18.24 -5.40
CA CYS A 115 -5.12 16.94 -5.17
C CYS A 115 -6.64 17.09 -5.01
N VAL A 116 -7.40 16.36 -5.81
CA VAL A 116 -8.86 16.28 -5.72
C VAL A 116 -9.29 14.83 -5.53
N PHE A 117 -10.31 14.58 -4.70
CA PHE A 117 -10.82 13.23 -4.48
C PHE A 117 -11.96 12.89 -5.44
N THR A 118 -12.09 11.61 -5.80
CA THR A 118 -13.25 11.08 -6.56
C THR A 118 -14.58 11.55 -5.98
N MET A 119 -14.74 11.50 -4.66
CA MET A 119 -15.97 11.92 -3.98
C MET A 119 -16.23 13.44 -4.10
N GLN A 120 -15.19 14.28 -4.19
CA GLN A 120 -15.35 15.71 -4.48
C GLN A 120 -15.81 15.92 -5.93
N VAL A 121 -15.22 15.20 -6.88
CA VAL A 121 -15.62 15.25 -8.30
C VAL A 121 -17.09 14.85 -8.48
N VAL A 122 -17.53 13.75 -7.85
CA VAL A 122 -18.94 13.34 -7.85
C VAL A 122 -19.83 14.42 -7.29
N ARG A 123 -19.46 14.99 -6.13
CA ARG A 123 -20.26 16.04 -5.49
C ARG A 123 -20.35 17.31 -6.34
N ARG A 124 -19.25 17.68 -7.01
CA ARG A 124 -19.11 18.92 -7.77
C ARG A 124 -19.83 18.88 -9.11
N PHE A 125 -19.62 17.81 -9.89
CA PHE A 125 -20.13 17.70 -11.25
C PHE A 125 -21.33 16.77 -11.38
N ASN A 126 -21.80 16.20 -10.26
CA ASN A 126 -22.92 15.27 -10.22
C ASN A 126 -22.71 14.07 -11.18
N THR A 127 -21.49 13.54 -11.22
CA THR A 127 -21.10 12.48 -12.17
C THR A 127 -21.66 11.10 -11.82
N GLY A 128 -22.24 10.94 -10.62
CA GLY A 128 -22.91 9.71 -10.18
C GLY A 128 -24.34 9.54 -10.74
N ILE A 129 -24.65 10.01 -11.94
CA ILE A 129 -25.96 9.78 -12.56
C ILE A 129 -26.04 8.33 -13.02
N ILE A 130 -26.85 7.55 -12.31
CA ILE A 130 -27.10 6.14 -12.60
C ILE A 130 -28.52 5.94 -13.10
N GLN A 131 -28.83 4.76 -13.66
CA GLN A 131 -30.21 4.33 -13.77
C GLN A 131 -30.79 4.11 -12.36
N GLY A 132 -31.42 5.15 -11.80
CA GLY A 132 -31.95 5.16 -10.43
C GLY A 132 -31.68 6.47 -9.70
N TYR A 133 -31.84 6.45 -8.37
CA TYR A 133 -31.48 7.56 -7.48
C TYR A 133 -30.22 7.19 -6.69
N CYS A 134 -29.22 8.07 -6.71
CA CYS A 134 -28.01 7.98 -5.91
C CYS A 134 -27.95 9.23 -5.02
N ASP A 135 -28.01 9.06 -3.70
CA ASP A 135 -27.91 10.17 -2.75
C ASP A 135 -26.46 10.65 -2.63
N ILE A 136 -26.04 11.47 -3.59
CA ILE A 136 -24.68 12.01 -3.65
C ILE A 136 -24.41 12.95 -2.47
N GLU A 137 -25.40 13.75 -2.06
CA GLU A 137 -25.24 14.70 -0.96
C GLU A 137 -25.07 13.97 0.37
N GLY A 138 -25.91 12.97 0.64
CA GLY A 138 -25.81 12.13 1.83
C GLY A 138 -24.51 11.33 1.87
N GLN A 139 -24.08 10.76 0.73
CA GLN A 139 -22.79 10.06 0.65
C GLN A 139 -21.60 11.00 0.86
N TYR A 140 -21.63 12.21 0.30
CA TYR A 140 -20.60 13.22 0.54
C TYR A 140 -20.51 13.59 2.03
N ALA A 141 -21.66 13.87 2.66
CA ALA A 141 -21.72 14.20 4.08
C ALA A 141 -21.23 13.05 4.97
N GLN A 142 -21.60 11.80 4.64
CA GLN A 142 -21.14 10.62 5.35
C GLN A 142 -19.62 10.41 5.19
N TRP A 143 -19.09 10.57 3.97
CA TRP A 143 -17.67 10.44 3.69
C TRP A 143 -16.80 11.44 4.48
N LEU A 144 -17.25 12.70 4.57
CA LEU A 144 -16.63 13.72 5.42
C LEU A 144 -16.67 13.33 6.91
N LYS A 145 -17.84 12.88 7.39
CA LYS A 145 -18.06 12.49 8.79
C LYS A 145 -17.18 11.31 9.20
N GLU A 146 -17.12 10.26 8.40
CA GLU A 146 -16.29 9.08 8.66
C GLU A 146 -14.80 9.39 8.62
N SER A 147 -14.43 10.35 7.76
CA SER A 147 -13.07 10.86 7.67
C SER A 147 -12.72 11.86 8.78
N GLN A 148 -13.71 12.34 9.52
CA GLN A 148 -13.57 13.36 10.57
C GLN A 148 -12.95 14.66 10.03
N VAL A 149 -13.39 15.07 8.84
CA VAL A 149 -12.93 16.29 8.15
C VAL A 149 -14.12 17.11 7.63
N THR A 150 -13.84 18.34 7.25
CA THR A 150 -14.75 19.23 6.54
C THR A 150 -14.22 19.53 5.14
N ASP A 151 -15.05 20.13 4.27
CA ASP A 151 -14.62 20.53 2.93
C ASP A 151 -13.43 21.51 2.93
N ALA A 152 -13.33 22.34 3.97
CA ALA A 152 -12.24 23.30 4.13
C ALA A 152 -10.88 22.65 4.47
N ASP A 153 -10.87 21.36 4.81
CA ASP A 153 -9.64 20.64 5.14
C ASP A 153 -8.88 20.15 3.90
N PHE A 154 -9.53 20.10 2.73
CA PHE A 154 -8.91 19.67 1.49
C PHE A 154 -8.05 20.79 0.88
N PRO A 155 -6.97 20.44 0.16
CA PRO A 155 -6.16 21.44 -0.55
C PRO A 155 -6.96 22.26 -1.57
N VAL A 156 -7.95 21.63 -2.20
CA VAL A 156 -8.92 22.25 -3.10
C VAL A 156 -10.32 22.02 -2.52
N SER A 157 -11.04 23.10 -2.21
CA SER A 157 -12.44 23.01 -1.77
C SER A 157 -13.32 22.52 -2.91
N THR A 158 -14.27 21.63 -2.62
CA THR A 158 -15.20 21.07 -3.62
C THR A 158 -16.04 22.13 -4.31
N PHE A 159 -16.27 23.25 -3.62
CA PHE A 159 -17.13 24.34 -4.09
C PHE A 159 -16.35 25.54 -4.61
N ALA A 160 -15.03 25.42 -4.77
CA ALA A 160 -14.21 26.47 -5.32
C ALA A 160 -14.58 26.73 -6.79
N ASP A 161 -14.52 28.01 -7.19
CA ASP A 161 -14.77 28.43 -8.58
C ASP A 161 -13.70 27.87 -9.53
N ASP A 162 -12.48 27.69 -9.03
CA ASP A 162 -11.32 27.14 -9.72
C ASP A 162 -11.12 25.63 -9.48
N PHE A 163 -12.16 24.91 -9.02
CA PHE A 163 -12.08 23.45 -8.88
C PHE A 163 -11.67 22.79 -10.21
N PRO A 164 -10.62 21.95 -10.26
CA PRO A 164 -10.13 21.37 -11.49
C PRO A 164 -11.20 20.59 -12.27
N THR A 165 -11.34 20.91 -13.55
CA THR A 165 -12.18 20.16 -14.50
C THR A 165 -11.39 19.10 -15.26
N HIS A 166 -10.07 19.07 -15.06
CA HIS A 166 -9.12 18.16 -15.69
C HIS A 166 -8.15 17.61 -14.64
N VAL A 167 -7.75 16.35 -14.81
CA VAL A 167 -6.77 15.66 -13.96
C VAL A 167 -5.66 15.07 -14.83
N ASP A 168 -4.43 15.24 -14.39
CA ASP A 168 -3.24 14.77 -15.10
C ASP A 168 -2.90 13.32 -14.73
N GLU A 169 -3.14 12.92 -13.48
CA GLU A 169 -2.80 11.59 -12.97
C GLU A 169 -3.95 11.03 -12.12
N VAL A 170 -4.12 9.70 -12.13
CA VAL A 170 -5.05 9.00 -11.22
C VAL A 170 -4.24 8.21 -10.20
N PHE A 171 -4.43 8.48 -8.92
CA PHE A 171 -3.71 7.80 -7.85
C PHE A 171 -4.67 7.01 -6.95
N PHE A 172 -4.59 5.67 -7.07
CA PHE A 172 -5.14 4.73 -6.11
C PHE A 172 -4.30 4.75 -4.84
N CYS A 173 -4.61 5.68 -3.95
CA CYS A 173 -3.80 5.99 -2.77
C CYS A 173 -4.06 5.00 -1.63
N ASN A 174 -5.34 4.79 -1.27
CA ASN A 174 -5.76 3.94 -0.14
C ASN A 174 -7.14 3.33 -0.37
N ASP A 175 -7.53 2.37 0.48
CA ASP A 175 -8.88 1.81 0.48
C ASP A 175 -9.97 2.89 0.58
N SER A 176 -11.04 2.67 -0.18
CA SER A 176 -12.24 3.51 -0.20
C SER A 176 -13.45 2.71 0.25
N ASN A 177 -14.54 3.39 0.61
CA ASN A 177 -15.85 2.77 0.85
C ASN A 177 -16.93 3.23 -0.15
N THR A 178 -16.56 4.06 -1.12
CA THR A 178 -17.45 4.61 -2.16
C THR A 178 -17.16 4.00 -3.54
N TRP A 179 -16.82 2.70 -3.59
CA TRP A 179 -16.20 2.05 -4.76
C TRP A 179 -16.92 2.28 -6.09
N TYR A 180 -18.26 2.26 -6.07
CA TYR A 180 -19.04 2.52 -7.28
C TYR A 180 -18.77 3.92 -7.83
N LEU A 181 -18.81 4.93 -6.97
CA LEU A 181 -18.55 6.33 -7.30
C LEU A 181 -17.10 6.56 -7.70
N ASP A 182 -16.17 5.91 -7.00
CA ASP A 182 -14.75 5.95 -7.33
C ASP A 182 -14.50 5.43 -8.74
N MET A 183 -15.03 4.25 -9.05
CA MET A 183 -14.93 3.61 -10.35
C MET A 183 -15.55 4.48 -11.44
N GLN A 184 -16.72 5.07 -11.21
CA GLN A 184 -17.39 5.95 -12.17
C GLN A 184 -16.51 7.16 -12.53
N VAL A 185 -15.95 7.87 -11.54
CA VAL A 185 -15.09 9.03 -11.79
C VAL A 185 -13.77 8.65 -12.45
N VAL A 186 -13.15 7.54 -12.05
CA VAL A 186 -11.93 7.07 -12.71
C VAL A 186 -12.22 6.71 -14.17
N LEU A 187 -13.33 6.05 -14.46
CA LEU A 187 -13.74 5.77 -15.85
C LEU A 187 -13.98 7.04 -16.64
N GLU A 188 -14.57 8.08 -16.07
CA GLU A 188 -14.72 9.38 -16.74
C GLU A 188 -13.38 10.00 -17.09
N ALA A 189 -12.46 10.06 -16.13
CA ALA A 189 -11.10 10.57 -16.35
C ALA A 189 -10.40 9.77 -17.46
N LEU A 190 -10.45 8.44 -17.43
CA LEU A 190 -9.76 7.61 -18.43
C LEU A 190 -10.44 7.68 -19.81
N LEU A 191 -11.77 7.61 -19.87
CA LEU A 191 -12.50 7.62 -21.15
C LEU A 191 -12.45 8.98 -21.84
N ARG A 192 -12.29 10.07 -21.07
CA ARG A 192 -12.25 11.45 -21.55
C ARG A 192 -10.87 12.11 -21.45
N ASN A 193 -9.81 11.30 -21.38
CA ASN A 193 -8.42 11.75 -21.39
C ASN A 193 -8.17 12.87 -20.36
N GLY A 194 -8.48 12.62 -19.09
CA GLY A 194 -8.30 13.52 -17.96
C GLY A 194 -9.48 14.46 -17.67
N SER A 195 -10.44 14.64 -18.57
CA SER A 195 -11.61 15.49 -18.27
C SER A 195 -12.57 14.82 -17.29
N VAL A 196 -12.88 15.51 -16.19
CA VAL A 196 -13.82 15.05 -15.14
C VAL A 196 -15.07 15.91 -15.03
N SER A 197 -15.18 16.95 -15.86
CA SER A 197 -16.39 17.76 -16.01
C SER A 197 -17.16 17.37 -17.28
N GLY A 198 -18.50 17.42 -17.20
CA GLY A 198 -19.41 17.20 -18.32
C GLY A 198 -19.25 18.22 -19.45
N ASP A 199 -18.94 19.46 -19.09
CA ASP A 199 -18.99 20.63 -19.98
C ASP A 199 -17.70 20.89 -20.76
N VAL A 200 -16.64 20.12 -20.50
CA VAL A 200 -15.32 20.31 -21.10
C VAL A 200 -15.02 19.21 -22.11
N SER A 201 -14.41 19.60 -23.24
CA SER A 201 -13.95 18.66 -24.26
C SER A 201 -12.92 17.68 -23.70
N ASN A 202 -12.81 16.49 -24.28
CA ASN A 202 -11.79 15.51 -23.90
C ASN A 202 -10.40 16.17 -23.86
N GLY A 203 -9.59 15.78 -22.87
CA GLY A 203 -8.20 16.19 -22.84
C GLY A 203 -7.35 15.51 -23.91
N SER A 204 -6.07 15.85 -23.93
CA SER A 204 -5.14 15.42 -24.98
C SER A 204 -4.48 14.07 -24.69
N LEU A 205 -4.32 13.69 -23.42
CA LEU A 205 -3.58 12.51 -22.99
C LEU A 205 -4.37 11.68 -21.98
N LEU A 206 -4.19 10.36 -22.04
CA LEU A 206 -4.73 9.45 -21.04
C LEU A 206 -3.94 9.64 -19.73
N PRO A 207 -4.59 9.92 -18.59
CA PRO A 207 -3.87 10.10 -17.34
C PRO A 207 -3.25 8.77 -16.88
N PRO A 208 -1.94 8.71 -16.56
CA PRO A 208 -1.33 7.51 -16.00
C PRO A 208 -1.94 7.15 -14.65
N ILE A 209 -1.95 5.85 -14.35
CA ILE A 209 -2.50 5.33 -13.10
C ILE A 209 -1.34 4.97 -12.16
N TYR A 210 -1.39 5.49 -10.94
CA TYR A 210 -0.50 5.12 -9.85
C TYR A 210 -1.26 4.34 -8.78
N VAL A 211 -0.59 3.38 -8.15
CA VAL A 211 -1.22 2.48 -7.17
C VAL A 211 -0.33 2.31 -5.95
N GLY A 212 -0.84 2.71 -4.79
CA GLY A 212 -0.22 2.48 -3.49
C GLY A 212 -0.22 0.99 -3.17
N ASN A 213 -1.40 0.44 -2.85
CA ASN A 213 -1.58 -0.97 -2.50
C ASN A 213 -2.17 -1.78 -3.69
N PRO A 214 -1.37 -2.65 -4.33
CA PRO A 214 -1.84 -3.50 -5.43
C PRO A 214 -2.44 -4.84 -5.00
N ASP A 215 -2.35 -5.21 -3.71
CA ASP A 215 -2.92 -6.47 -3.25
C ASP A 215 -4.43 -6.48 -3.55
N ILE A 216 -4.96 -7.64 -3.93
CA ILE A 216 -6.40 -7.83 -4.19
C ILE A 216 -7.14 -8.11 -2.87
N THR A 217 -6.48 -8.80 -1.95
CA THR A 217 -7.00 -9.16 -0.63
C THR A 217 -5.94 -9.07 0.45
N TYR A 218 -6.38 -8.99 1.71
CA TYR A 218 -5.54 -9.20 2.88
C TYR A 218 -6.15 -10.23 3.86
N GLY A 219 -5.28 -10.82 4.69
CA GLY A 219 -5.66 -11.78 5.73
C GLY A 219 -6.02 -11.09 7.06
N GLY A 220 -7.31 -11.08 7.41
CA GLY A 220 -7.81 -10.57 8.69
C GLY A 220 -8.27 -11.69 9.64
N SER A 221 -8.98 -11.33 10.71
CA SER A 221 -9.57 -12.29 11.66
C SER A 221 -10.82 -13.02 11.16
N TYR A 222 -11.39 -12.59 10.03
CA TYR A 222 -12.59 -13.20 9.49
C TYR A 222 -12.31 -14.49 8.72
N VAL A 223 -13.34 -15.31 8.52
CA VAL A 223 -13.26 -16.65 7.91
C VAL A 223 -12.86 -16.66 6.43
N ILE A 224 -12.91 -15.52 5.74
CA ILE A 224 -12.46 -15.35 4.36
C ILE A 224 -11.66 -14.05 4.22
N PRO A 225 -10.71 -13.96 3.27
CA PRO A 225 -9.95 -12.74 3.00
C PRO A 225 -10.85 -11.53 2.73
N ARG A 226 -10.31 -10.35 3.03
CA ARG A 226 -11.00 -9.07 2.82
C ARG A 226 -10.43 -8.37 1.62
N LEU A 227 -11.31 -7.74 0.83
CA LEU A 227 -10.89 -7.01 -0.36
C LEU A 227 -10.14 -5.73 0.04
N THR A 228 -9.20 -5.35 -0.82
CA THR A 228 -8.38 -4.15 -0.71
C THR A 228 -8.51 -3.30 -1.98
N LEU A 229 -7.82 -2.17 -2.00
CA LEU A 229 -7.75 -1.24 -3.12
C LEU A 229 -7.39 -1.89 -4.46
N GLY A 230 -6.56 -2.93 -4.47
CA GLY A 230 -6.24 -3.65 -5.71
C GLY A 230 -7.46 -4.34 -6.34
N SER A 231 -8.45 -4.77 -5.55
CA SER A 231 -9.72 -5.28 -6.10
C SER A 231 -10.51 -4.19 -6.83
N LEU A 232 -10.57 -2.97 -6.28
CA LEU A 232 -11.19 -1.82 -6.94
C LEU A 232 -10.44 -1.43 -8.21
N LEU A 233 -9.10 -1.41 -8.17
CA LEU A 233 -8.25 -1.16 -9.33
C LEU A 233 -8.52 -2.15 -10.45
N VAL A 234 -8.45 -3.46 -10.16
CA VAL A 234 -8.66 -4.52 -11.16
C VAL A 234 -10.03 -4.40 -11.79
N SER A 235 -11.07 -4.22 -10.96
CA SER A 235 -12.45 -4.07 -11.44
C SER A 235 -12.61 -2.84 -12.34
N THR A 236 -12.01 -1.71 -11.95
CA THR A 236 -12.05 -0.46 -12.72
C THR A 236 -11.32 -0.59 -14.06
N CYS A 237 -10.11 -1.15 -14.05
CA CYS A 237 -9.31 -1.34 -15.25
C CYS A 237 -9.96 -2.32 -16.23
N GLU A 238 -10.57 -3.40 -15.73
CA GLU A 238 -11.23 -4.39 -16.58
C GLU A 238 -12.44 -3.81 -17.29
N VAL A 239 -13.26 -3.02 -16.60
CA VAL A 239 -14.39 -2.33 -17.25
C VAL A 239 -13.91 -1.30 -18.27
N TYR A 240 -12.86 -0.52 -17.98
CA TYR A 240 -12.26 0.38 -18.96
C TYR A 240 -11.82 -0.36 -20.24
N LYS A 241 -11.10 -1.48 -20.06
CA LYS A 241 -10.62 -2.33 -21.17
C LYS A 241 -11.75 -2.85 -22.03
N GLN A 242 -12.83 -3.33 -21.41
CA GLN A 242 -14.01 -3.82 -22.14
C GLN A 242 -14.74 -2.69 -22.90
N ILE A 243 -14.90 -1.51 -22.30
CA ILE A 243 -15.53 -0.35 -22.96
C ILE A 243 -14.69 0.11 -24.16
N ARG A 244 -13.37 0.17 -24.02
CA ARG A 244 -12.46 0.67 -25.07
C ARG A 244 -12.01 -0.40 -26.05
N ASN A 245 -12.30 -1.67 -25.77
CA ASN A 245 -11.80 -2.82 -26.52
C ASN A 245 -10.26 -2.81 -26.65
N VAL A 246 -9.58 -2.58 -25.52
CA VAL A 246 -8.11 -2.59 -25.40
C VAL A 246 -7.70 -3.58 -24.31
N ASN A 247 -6.45 -4.05 -24.33
CA ASN A 247 -5.96 -5.04 -23.36
C ASN A 247 -4.87 -4.49 -22.42
N ASP A 248 -4.31 -3.34 -22.77
CA ASP A 248 -3.23 -2.66 -22.09
C ASP A 248 -3.69 -1.35 -21.48
N LEU A 249 -3.19 -1.10 -20.27
CA LEU A 249 -3.32 0.15 -19.55
C LEU A 249 -2.04 0.31 -18.77
N GLU A 250 -1.38 1.46 -18.90
CA GLU A 250 -0.16 1.72 -18.16
C GLU A 250 -0.50 1.99 -16.69
N ILE A 251 0.08 1.18 -15.80
CA ILE A 251 -0.15 1.27 -14.36
C ILE A 251 1.22 1.22 -13.66
N HIS A 252 1.45 2.22 -12.81
CA HIS A 252 2.66 2.37 -12.01
C HIS A 252 2.38 1.92 -10.57
N TYR A 253 2.93 0.77 -10.20
CA TYR A 253 2.74 0.17 -8.89
C TYR A 253 3.85 0.59 -7.92
N LEU A 254 3.45 1.08 -6.74
CA LEU A 254 4.36 1.55 -5.69
C LEU A 254 4.62 0.48 -4.62
N GLY A 255 3.61 -0.32 -4.26
CA GLY A 255 3.68 -1.36 -3.22
C GLY A 255 4.27 -2.70 -3.66
N LYS A 256 4.36 -3.66 -2.73
CA LYS A 256 4.78 -5.05 -2.99
C LYS A 256 3.79 -5.71 -3.96
N PRO A 257 4.21 -6.59 -4.89
CA PRO A 257 5.55 -7.16 -5.10
C PRO A 257 6.48 -6.30 -5.98
N HIS A 258 6.22 -5.01 -6.17
CA HIS A 258 6.90 -4.18 -7.17
C HIS A 258 8.17 -3.51 -6.63
N SER A 259 9.10 -3.22 -7.53
CA SER A 259 10.43 -2.73 -7.18
C SER A 259 10.49 -1.44 -6.35
N PRO A 260 9.61 -0.43 -6.47
CA PRO A 260 9.75 0.82 -5.73
C PRO A 260 9.86 0.66 -4.20
N ILE A 261 8.94 -0.08 -3.58
CA ILE A 261 8.98 -0.29 -2.12
C ILE A 261 10.19 -1.12 -1.66
N PHE A 262 10.63 -2.11 -2.47
CA PHE A 262 11.82 -2.92 -2.18
C PHE A 262 13.12 -2.12 -2.36
N ASN A 263 13.15 -1.18 -3.31
CA ASN A 263 14.26 -0.24 -3.47
C ASN A 263 14.42 0.63 -2.22
N GLU A 264 13.31 1.15 -1.70
CA GLU A 264 13.35 1.95 -0.48
C GLU A 264 13.79 1.13 0.74
N ALA A 265 13.24 -0.07 0.91
CA ALA A 265 13.67 -0.97 1.99
C ALA A 265 15.16 -1.32 1.91
N HIS A 266 15.66 -1.60 0.71
CA HIS A 266 17.07 -1.93 0.50
C HIS A 266 17.99 -0.75 0.85
N LYS A 267 17.63 0.49 0.48
CA LYS A 267 18.38 1.70 0.85
C LYS A 267 18.50 1.87 2.37
N ARG A 268 17.45 1.54 3.12
CA ARG A 268 17.41 1.70 4.58
C ARG A 268 18.18 0.61 5.32
N LEU A 269 18.15 -0.63 4.81
CA LEU A 269 18.81 -1.76 5.45
C LEU A 269 20.31 -1.82 5.13
N ASN A 270 20.72 -1.45 3.91
CA ASN A 270 22.13 -1.42 3.46
C ASN A 270 22.94 -2.66 3.89
N SER A 271 22.38 -3.85 3.65
CA SER A 271 22.94 -5.14 4.07
C SER A 271 23.11 -6.09 2.88
N GLY A 272 24.06 -7.02 2.99
CA GLY A 272 24.37 -8.00 1.93
C GLY A 272 23.26 -9.03 1.71
N THR A 273 22.57 -9.45 2.77
CA THR A 273 21.44 -10.39 2.71
C THR A 273 20.24 -9.84 3.45
N ILE A 274 19.10 -9.75 2.78
CA ILE A 274 17.84 -9.26 3.37
C ILE A 274 16.80 -10.39 3.34
N TYR A 275 16.35 -10.83 4.51
CA TYR A 275 15.27 -11.81 4.62
C TYR A 275 13.91 -11.09 4.63
N MET A 276 13.11 -11.30 3.58
CA MET A 276 11.73 -10.86 3.55
C MET A 276 10.86 -11.91 4.22
N ILE A 277 10.34 -11.62 5.41
CA ILE A 277 9.39 -12.47 6.13
C ILE A 277 7.98 -11.95 5.85
N GLY A 278 7.18 -12.78 5.17
CA GLY A 278 5.83 -12.43 4.71
C GLY A 278 4.88 -13.62 4.77
N ASP A 279 3.59 -13.35 4.64
CA ASP A 279 2.52 -14.35 4.61
C ASP A 279 1.94 -14.55 3.20
N SER A 280 2.30 -13.68 2.24
CA SER A 280 1.76 -13.68 0.89
C SER A 280 2.74 -14.22 -0.14
N LEU A 281 2.29 -15.26 -0.85
CA LEU A 281 3.02 -15.85 -1.99
C LEU A 281 3.15 -14.86 -3.16
N THR A 282 2.11 -14.06 -3.41
CA THR A 282 2.02 -13.15 -4.56
C THR A 282 2.58 -11.77 -4.29
N SER A 283 2.68 -11.35 -3.02
CA SER A 283 3.19 -10.04 -2.61
C SER A 283 4.63 -10.14 -2.05
N ASP A 284 4.80 -10.76 -0.87
CA ASP A 284 6.08 -10.78 -0.17
C ASP A 284 7.11 -11.69 -0.84
N VAL A 285 6.73 -12.94 -1.06
CA VAL A 285 7.60 -13.98 -1.62
C VAL A 285 7.98 -13.62 -3.04
N THR A 286 7.00 -13.28 -3.87
CA THR A 286 7.23 -12.87 -5.26
C THR A 286 8.11 -11.62 -5.34
N GLY A 287 7.85 -10.61 -4.50
CA GLY A 287 8.66 -9.39 -4.47
C GLY A 287 10.12 -9.66 -4.11
N ALA A 288 10.37 -10.45 -3.07
CA ALA A 288 11.73 -10.83 -2.67
C ALA A 288 12.43 -11.69 -3.74
N ASN A 289 11.73 -12.65 -4.35
CA ASN A 289 12.30 -13.51 -5.38
C ASN A 289 12.71 -12.75 -6.65
N ARG A 290 11.97 -11.71 -7.04
CA ARG A 290 12.34 -10.79 -8.13
C ARG A 290 13.62 -10.00 -7.83
N ARG A 291 13.99 -9.89 -6.56
CA ARG A 291 15.11 -9.11 -6.03
C ARG A 291 16.26 -10.00 -5.53
N LYS A 292 16.26 -11.30 -5.85
CA LYS A 292 17.28 -12.26 -5.40
C LYS A 292 18.72 -11.86 -5.75
N MET A 293 18.92 -11.19 -6.89
CA MET A 293 20.24 -10.71 -7.33
C MET A 293 20.72 -9.51 -6.50
N ASP A 294 19.80 -8.83 -5.82
CA ASP A 294 20.06 -7.71 -4.90
C ASP A 294 20.16 -8.20 -3.44
N GLY A 295 20.35 -9.50 -3.21
CA GLY A 295 20.54 -10.08 -1.87
C GLY A 295 19.26 -10.42 -1.10
N TRP A 296 18.08 -10.37 -1.73
CA TRP A 296 16.82 -10.69 -1.07
C TRP A 296 16.55 -12.19 -1.01
N VAL A 297 16.09 -12.67 0.14
CA VAL A 297 15.70 -14.06 0.40
C VAL A 297 14.26 -14.10 0.88
N SER A 298 13.40 -14.86 0.19
CA SER A 298 11.99 -14.98 0.55
C SER A 298 11.77 -16.01 1.67
N VAL A 299 11.04 -15.59 2.71
CA VAL A 299 10.67 -16.41 3.86
C VAL A 299 9.16 -16.32 4.04
N LEU A 300 8.47 -17.44 3.86
CA LEU A 300 7.04 -17.54 4.08
C LEU A 300 6.75 -17.97 5.52
N VAL A 301 5.83 -17.30 6.20
CA VAL A 301 5.21 -17.77 7.45
C VAL A 301 3.76 -18.19 7.21
N LEU A 302 3.28 -19.15 8.00
CA LEU A 302 1.97 -19.78 7.81
C LEU A 302 0.89 -19.20 8.75
N THR A 303 1.12 -18.00 9.26
CA THR A 303 0.23 -17.28 10.17
C THR A 303 -0.75 -16.34 9.47
N GLY A 304 -0.75 -16.28 8.13
CA GLY A 304 -1.56 -15.34 7.35
C GLY A 304 -2.26 -15.97 6.14
N GLN A 305 -2.13 -15.35 4.96
CA GLN A 305 -2.85 -15.71 3.74
C GLN A 305 -2.51 -17.12 3.23
N ALA A 306 -1.22 -17.47 3.20
CA ALA A 306 -0.77 -18.76 2.70
C ALA A 306 -0.85 -19.86 3.77
N HIS A 307 -1.28 -21.05 3.34
CA HIS A 307 -1.36 -22.26 4.14
C HIS A 307 -0.49 -23.36 3.54
N GLU A 308 -0.17 -24.40 4.31
CA GLU A 308 0.66 -25.53 3.83
C GLU A 308 0.11 -26.19 2.55
N GLY A 309 -1.21 -26.19 2.37
CA GLY A 309 -1.86 -26.72 1.19
C GLY A 309 -1.45 -26.00 -0.09
N ASP A 310 -1.31 -24.67 -0.04
CA ASP A 310 -1.03 -23.82 -1.20
C ASP A 310 0.34 -24.12 -1.81
N LEU A 311 1.29 -24.60 -0.99
CA LEU A 311 2.65 -24.94 -1.43
C LEU A 311 2.69 -26.15 -2.37
N LYS A 312 1.70 -27.03 -2.32
CA LYS A 312 1.65 -28.24 -3.16
C LYS A 312 1.41 -27.91 -4.63
N ASP A 313 0.72 -26.80 -4.90
CA ASP A 313 0.31 -26.40 -6.23
C ASP A 313 1.35 -25.48 -6.92
N ILE A 314 2.38 -25.05 -6.19
CA ILE A 314 3.42 -24.18 -6.73
C ILE A 314 4.44 -25.02 -7.52
N LYS A 315 4.60 -24.68 -8.81
CA LYS A 315 5.63 -25.29 -9.65
C LYS A 315 7.01 -24.90 -9.16
N LYS A 316 7.93 -25.87 -9.14
CA LYS A 316 9.35 -25.61 -8.82
C LYS A 316 9.91 -24.53 -9.75
N GLY A 317 10.51 -23.50 -9.16
CA GLY A 317 11.10 -22.37 -9.90
C GLY A 317 10.10 -21.27 -10.28
N ALA A 318 8.82 -21.38 -9.88
CA ALA A 318 7.88 -20.28 -10.01
C ALA A 318 8.31 -19.07 -9.17
N GLU A 319 7.98 -17.86 -9.64
CA GLU A 319 8.34 -16.61 -8.94
C GLU A 319 7.76 -16.53 -7.53
N ASN A 320 6.65 -17.22 -7.26
CA ASN A 320 5.99 -17.27 -5.96
C ASN A 320 6.45 -18.44 -5.07
N MET A 321 7.49 -19.20 -5.46
CA MET A 321 8.03 -20.28 -4.64
C MET A 321 8.92 -19.71 -3.52
N PRO A 322 8.57 -19.88 -2.23
CA PRO A 322 9.40 -19.38 -1.14
C PRO A 322 10.73 -20.15 -1.02
N MET A 323 11.80 -19.47 -0.64
CA MET A 323 13.09 -20.10 -0.37
C MET A 323 13.11 -20.80 0.99
N MET A 324 12.36 -20.28 1.96
CA MET A 324 12.24 -20.81 3.31
C MET A 324 10.78 -20.71 3.76
N VAL A 325 10.33 -21.69 4.56
CA VAL A 325 8.99 -21.72 5.13
C VAL A 325 9.10 -22.03 6.62
N PHE A 326 8.37 -21.30 7.44
CA PHE A 326 8.29 -21.48 8.89
C PHE A 326 6.85 -21.40 9.38
N SER A 327 6.60 -21.91 10.57
CA SER A 327 5.27 -21.81 11.19
C SER A 327 4.90 -20.36 11.50
N ASP A 328 5.84 -19.61 12.10
CA ASP A 328 5.65 -18.22 12.50
C ASP A 328 6.94 -17.37 12.41
N VAL A 329 6.80 -16.06 12.66
CA VAL A 329 7.89 -15.08 12.59
C VAL A 329 9.00 -15.33 13.62
N LYS A 330 8.66 -15.87 14.81
CA LYS A 330 9.63 -16.15 15.86
C LYS A 330 10.54 -17.30 15.44
N GLU A 331 9.95 -18.38 14.95
CA GLU A 331 10.70 -19.52 14.42
C GLU A 331 11.61 -19.07 13.28
N ALA A 332 11.08 -18.29 12.33
CA ALA A 332 11.85 -17.77 11.20
C ALA A 332 13.07 -16.96 11.65
N VAL A 333 12.89 -15.93 12.49
CA VAL A 333 13.99 -15.09 12.99
C VAL A 333 15.02 -15.92 13.75
N THR A 334 14.57 -16.77 14.67
CA THR A 334 15.47 -17.58 15.52
C THR A 334 16.31 -18.54 14.68
N GLN A 335 15.68 -19.28 13.76
CA GLN A 335 16.38 -20.27 12.93
C GLN A 335 17.32 -19.62 11.91
N ILE A 336 16.94 -18.48 11.32
CA ILE A 336 17.80 -17.75 10.39
C ILE A 336 19.03 -17.21 11.11
N LEU A 337 18.85 -16.55 12.26
CA LEU A 337 19.96 -16.01 13.02
C LEU A 337 20.88 -17.12 13.56
N TYR A 338 20.33 -18.28 13.95
CA TYR A 338 21.14 -19.45 14.32
C TYR A 338 22.06 -19.90 13.19
N ARG A 339 21.59 -19.91 11.93
CA ARG A 339 22.41 -20.24 10.74
C ARG A 339 23.52 -19.22 10.50
N HIS A 340 23.35 -17.99 10.97
CA HIS A 340 24.35 -16.91 10.93
C HIS A 340 25.21 -16.85 12.19
N GLY A 341 25.19 -17.89 13.04
CA GLY A 341 26.07 -18.00 14.21
C GLY A 341 25.60 -17.24 15.45
N HIS A 342 24.37 -16.71 15.45
CA HIS A 342 23.76 -16.13 16.65
C HIS A 342 23.13 -17.25 17.48
N HIS A 343 23.67 -17.51 18.66
CA HIS A 343 23.16 -18.53 19.58
C HIS A 343 22.33 -17.87 20.69
N PHE A 344 21.08 -18.32 20.84
CA PHE A 344 20.16 -17.84 21.88
C PHE A 344 20.20 -18.82 23.06
N GLN A 345 20.43 -18.29 24.28
CA GLN A 345 20.33 -19.07 25.53
C GLN A 345 18.90 -19.12 26.04
#